data_AF-A0A6L6HNT2-F1
#
_entry.id   AF-A0A6L6HNT2-F1
#
_cell.length_a   1.000
_cell.length_b   1.000
_cell.length_c   1.000
_cell.angle_alpha   90.00
_cell.angle_beta   90.00
_cell.angle_gamma   90.00
#
_symmetry.space_group_name_H-M   'P 1'
#
loop_
_entity.id
_entity.type
_entity.pdbx_description
1 polymer ?
#
loop_
_entity_poly.entity_id
_entity_poly.type
_entity_poly.pdbx_seq_one_letter_code
_entity_poly.pdbx_strand_id
1 'polypeptide(L)'
;MSSVRLTDGRVLHIPGAPFVLDSHSVIMAPADNALAELVPLIPADDLLLFAGRLVTGARKRRREPKYAEVNAARLKLARLCIDHALAEWSAVQVATDA
;
A
#
# COMPACT_ATOMS: atom_id res chain seq x y z
N MET A 1 -10.22 6.60 -0.70
CA MET A 1 -10.01 5.18 -1.02
C MET A 1 -8.79 5.10 -1.92
N SER A 2 -7.79 4.29 -1.61
CA SER A 2 -6.66 4.01 -2.51
C SER A 2 -6.81 2.60 -3.03
N SER A 3 -6.64 2.38 -4.34
CA SER A 3 -6.77 1.04 -4.93
C SER A 3 -5.79 0.79 -6.05
N VAL A 4 -5.44 -0.48 -6.22
CA VAL A 4 -4.59 -0.98 -7.31
C VAL A 4 -5.06 -2.36 -7.73
N ARG A 5 -4.97 -2.66 -9.03
CA ARG A 5 -5.24 -4.00 -9.56
C ARG A 5 -3.94 -4.80 -9.46
N LEU A 6 -4.04 -5.98 -8.86
CA LEU A 6 -2.93 -6.90 -8.70
C LEU A 6 -2.76 -7.73 -9.97
N THR A 7 -1.57 -8.28 -10.15
CA THR A 7 -1.20 -9.15 -11.28
C THR A 7 -2.04 -10.44 -11.33
N ASP A 8 -2.51 -10.92 -10.18
CA ASP A 8 -3.42 -12.06 -10.05
C ASP A 8 -4.90 -11.73 -10.33
N GLY A 9 -5.18 -10.49 -10.75
CA GLY A 9 -6.52 -10.02 -11.10
C GLY A 9 -7.35 -9.52 -9.92
N ARG A 10 -6.92 -9.69 -8.67
CA ARG A 10 -7.60 -9.11 -7.49
C ARG A 10 -7.42 -7.59 -7.47
N VAL A 11 -8.31 -6.89 -6.76
CA VAL A 11 -8.15 -5.45 -6.50
C VAL A 11 -7.89 -5.24 -5.02
N LEU A 12 -6.75 -4.62 -4.72
CA LEU A 12 -6.43 -4.19 -3.36
C LEU A 12 -7.09 -2.84 -3.11
N HIS A 13 -7.86 -2.73 -2.03
CA HIS A 13 -8.46 -1.49 -1.55
C HIS A 13 -7.94 -1.15 -0.15
N ILE A 14 -7.49 0.10 0.04
CA ILE A 14 -7.03 0.60 1.35
C ILE A 14 -7.75 1.91 1.75
N PRO A 15 -8.50 1.89 2.87
CA PRO A 15 -8.93 0.69 3.63
C PRO A 15 -9.82 -0.22 2.75
N GLY A 16 -10.03 -1.47 3.16
CA GLY A 16 -10.95 -2.38 2.46
C GLY A 16 -12.38 -1.82 2.38
N ALA A 17 -13.22 -2.40 1.51
CA ALA A 17 -14.65 -2.11 1.46
C ALA A 17 -15.44 -3.42 1.66
N PRO A 18 -16.42 -3.47 2.59
CA PRO A 18 -16.78 -2.43 3.56
C PRO A 18 -15.68 -2.20 4.62
N PHE A 19 -15.75 -1.10 5.37
CA PHE A 19 -14.83 -0.86 6.48
C PHE A 19 -15.09 -1.88 7.59
N VAL A 20 -14.03 -2.57 8.01
CA VAL A 20 -14.04 -3.35 9.24
C VAL A 20 -13.70 -2.40 10.38
N LEU A 21 -14.55 -2.36 11.41
CA LEU A 21 -14.39 -1.50 12.58
C LEU A 21 -14.10 -2.36 13.81
N ASP A 22 -13.30 -1.83 14.74
CA ASP A 22 -13.09 -2.43 16.06
C ASP A 22 -14.22 -2.05 17.06
N SER A 23 -14.09 -2.48 18.32
CA SER A 23 -15.02 -2.16 19.41
C SER A 23 -15.12 -0.66 19.73
N HIS A 24 -14.20 0.16 19.21
CA HIS A 24 -14.15 1.61 19.40
C HIS A 24 -14.54 2.40 18.13
N SER A 25 -15.09 1.73 17.11
CA SER A 25 -15.44 2.33 15.81
C SER A 25 -14.23 2.92 15.05
N VAL A 26 -13.03 2.43 15.33
CA VAL A 26 -11.80 2.73 14.57
C VAL A 26 -11.74 1.78 13.38
N ILE A 27 -11.33 2.31 12.21
CA ILE A 27 -11.18 1.47 11.02
C ILE A 27 -9.94 0.59 11.20
N MET A 28 -10.16 -0.72 11.17
CA MET A 28 -9.07 -1.70 11.29
C MET A 28 -8.18 -1.66 10.05
N ALA A 29 -6.88 -1.57 10.29
CA ALA A 29 -5.88 -1.74 9.26
C ALA A 29 -5.63 -3.24 8.96
N PRO A 30 -5.29 -3.60 7.72
CA PRO A 30 -4.73 -4.92 7.43
C PRO A 30 -3.43 -5.14 8.21
N ALA A 31 -3.16 -6.38 8.60
CA ALA A 31 -1.92 -6.74 9.28
C ALA A 31 -0.69 -6.52 8.38
N ASP A 32 0.45 -6.18 9.00
CA ASP A 32 1.67 -5.81 8.28
C ASP A 32 2.18 -6.95 7.36
N ASN A 33 2.08 -8.21 7.81
CA ASN A 33 2.46 -9.38 7.02
C ASN A 33 1.58 -9.52 5.76
N ALA A 34 0.27 -9.32 5.89
CA ALA A 34 -0.64 -9.36 4.76
C ALA A 34 -0.34 -8.25 3.74
N LEU A 35 0.10 -7.07 4.20
CA LEU A 35 0.53 -6.00 3.29
C LEU A 35 1.81 -6.36 2.53
N ALA A 36 2.79 -6.96 3.20
CA ALA A 36 4.04 -7.38 2.58
C ALA A 36 3.84 -8.46 1.51
N GLU A 37 2.94 -9.42 1.75
CA GLU A 37 2.59 -10.48 0.79
C GLU A 37 1.93 -9.94 -0.49
N LEU A 38 1.29 -8.77 -0.43
CA LEU A 38 0.59 -8.18 -1.59
C LEU A 38 1.51 -7.33 -2.47
N VAL A 39 2.62 -6.83 -1.94
CA VAL A 39 3.50 -5.89 -2.65
C VAL A 39 4.10 -6.50 -3.94
N PRO A 40 4.58 -7.75 -3.95
CA PRO A 40 5.07 -8.40 -5.18
C PRO A 40 3.99 -8.61 -6.26
N LEU A 41 2.71 -8.49 -5.89
CA LEU A 41 1.59 -8.64 -6.81
C LEU A 41 1.16 -7.30 -7.43
N ILE A 42 1.76 -6.19 -7.02
CA ILE A 42 1.48 -4.87 -7.60
C ILE A 42 2.31 -4.74 -8.89
N PRO A 43 1.70 -4.39 -10.04
CA PRO A 43 2.45 -4.15 -11.27
C PRO A 43 3.55 -3.10 -11.05
N ALA A 44 4.75 -3.35 -11.60
CA ALA A 44 5.91 -2.48 -11.40
C ALA A 44 5.62 -1.01 -11.80
N ASP A 45 4.93 -0.82 -12.93
CA ASP A 45 4.53 0.50 -13.44
C ASP A 45 3.57 1.25 -12.50
N ASP A 46 2.84 0.52 -11.65
CA ASP A 46 1.86 1.07 -10.72
C ASP A 46 2.43 1.33 -9.31
N LEU A 47 3.61 0.80 -8.95
CA LEU A 47 4.16 0.87 -7.59
C LEU A 47 4.27 2.31 -7.07
N LEU A 48 4.91 3.20 -7.83
CA LEU A 48 5.13 4.59 -7.40
C LEU A 48 3.85 5.42 -7.44
N LEU A 49 3.01 5.20 -8.45
CA LEU A 49 1.71 5.87 -8.55
C LEU A 49 0.81 5.48 -7.36
N PHE A 50 0.79 4.20 -7.01
CA PHE A 50 0.02 3.70 -5.89
C PHE A 50 0.56 4.20 -4.54
N ALA A 51 1.89 4.21 -4.35
CA ALA A 51 2.53 4.80 -3.18
C ALA A 51 2.13 6.28 -3.00
N GLY A 52 2.15 7.08 -4.07
CA GLY A 52 1.72 8.48 -4.04
C GLY A 52 0.25 8.65 -3.63
N ARG A 53 -0.64 7.76 -4.11
CA ARG A 53 -2.06 7.73 -3.72
C ARG A 53 -2.23 7.38 -2.24
N LEU A 54 -1.45 6.44 -1.70
CA LEU A 54 -1.48 6.06 -0.29
C LEU A 54 -1.04 7.22 0.63
N VAL A 55 0.09 7.87 0.32
CA VAL A 55 0.59 9.04 1.06
C VAL A 55 -0.42 10.19 1.02
N THR A 56 -1.00 10.46 -0.16
CA THR A 56 -2.03 11.49 -0.31
C THR A 56 -3.27 11.15 0.52
N GLY A 57 -3.71 9.89 0.52
CA GLY A 57 -4.83 9.41 1.33
C GLY A 57 -4.60 9.60 2.83
N ALA A 58 -3.42 9.25 3.33
CA ALA A 58 -3.03 9.46 4.72
C ALA A 58 -2.99 10.95 5.08
N ARG A 59 -2.39 11.79 4.24
CA ARG A 59 -2.31 13.25 4.45
C ARG A 59 -3.69 13.90 4.55
N LYS A 60 -4.65 13.50 3.69
CA LYS A 60 -6.02 14.04 3.67
C LYS A 60 -6.79 13.73 4.95
N ARG A 61 -6.53 12.59 5.58
CA ARG A 61 -7.25 12.09 6.78
C ARG A 61 -6.44 12.20 8.07
N ARG A 62 -5.31 12.91 8.07
CA ARG A 62 -4.36 12.97 9.22
C ARG A 62 -4.94 13.55 10.51
N ARG A 63 -6.00 14.36 10.42
CA ARG A 63 -6.65 15.02 11.56
C ARG A 63 -7.87 14.26 12.09
N GLU A 64 -8.19 13.11 11.50
CA GLU A 64 -9.36 12.30 11.88
C GLU A 64 -8.90 11.07 12.66
N PRO A 65 -9.05 11.02 14.00
CA PRO A 65 -8.50 9.95 14.84
C PRO A 65 -8.91 8.54 14.43
N LYS A 66 -10.16 8.36 13.96
CA LYS A 66 -10.69 7.08 13.46
C LYS A 66 -9.92 6.48 12.26
N TYR A 67 -9.06 7.26 11.61
CA TYR A 67 -8.20 6.82 10.51
C TYR A 67 -6.74 6.63 10.92
N ALA A 68 -6.37 6.81 12.19
CA ALA A 68 -4.96 6.78 12.62
C ALA A 68 -4.27 5.48 12.21
N GLU A 69 -4.86 4.32 12.53
CA GLU A 69 -4.33 3.01 12.17
C GLU A 69 -4.27 2.77 10.67
N VAL A 70 -5.35 3.10 9.94
CA VAL A 70 -5.38 3.01 8.48
C VAL A 70 -4.34 3.90 7.82
N ASN A 71 -4.11 5.10 8.36
CA ASN A 71 -3.11 6.02 7.84
C ASN A 71 -1.70 5.46 8.08
N ALA A 72 -1.44 4.84 9.25
CA ALA A 72 -0.18 4.14 9.50
C ALA A 72 0.02 3.00 8.48
N ALA A 73 -0.99 2.17 8.25
CA ALA A 73 -0.93 1.09 7.27
C ALA A 73 -0.72 1.60 5.82
N ARG A 74 -1.36 2.71 5.44
CA ARG A 74 -1.10 3.37 4.14
C ARG A 74 0.37 3.77 3.98
N LEU A 75 0.95 4.38 5.02
CA LEU A 75 2.34 4.83 4.97
C LEU A 75 3.32 3.66 4.96
N LYS A 76 3.04 2.59 5.73
CA LYS A 76 3.81 1.34 5.67
C LYS A 76 3.75 0.70 4.29
N LEU A 77 2.55 0.56 3.72
CA LEU A 77 2.40 -0.01 2.38
C LEU A 77 3.08 0.86 1.31
N ALA A 78 3.00 2.19 1.43
CA ALA A 78 3.71 3.10 0.52
C ALA A 78 5.23 2.91 0.60
N ARG A 79 5.77 2.74 1.82
CA ARG A 79 7.19 2.42 2.04
C ARG A 79 7.58 1.11 1.37
N LEU A 80 6.80 0.04 1.58
CA LEU A 80 7.06 -1.26 0.95
C LEU A 80 7.01 -1.19 -0.59
N CYS A 81 6.08 -0.42 -1.17
CA CYS A 81 6.02 -0.23 -2.62
C CYS A 81 7.27 0.48 -3.16
N ILE A 82 7.79 1.47 -2.44
CA ILE A 82 9.03 2.19 -2.82
C ILE A 82 10.23 1.26 -2.69
N ASP A 83 10.35 0.54 -1.57
CA ASP A 83 11.46 -0.38 -1.33
C ASP A 83 11.49 -1.49 -2.41
N HIS A 84 10.32 -2.01 -2.82
CA HIS A 84 10.22 -3.00 -3.90
C HIS A 84 10.57 -2.40 -5.27
N ALA A 85 10.08 -1.21 -5.60
CA ALA A 85 10.42 -0.53 -6.86
C ALA A 85 11.93 -0.28 -6.99
N LEU A 86 12.59 0.07 -5.89
CA LEU A 86 14.05 0.23 -5.84
C LEU A 86 14.78 -1.11 -6.06
N ALA A 87 14.29 -2.19 -5.45
CA ALA A 87 14.88 -3.52 -5.63
C ALA A 87 14.77 -4.02 -7.08
N GLU A 88 13.60 -3.86 -7.72
CA GLU A 88 13.38 -4.19 -9.13
C GLU A 88 14.31 -3.38 -10.04
N TRP A 89 14.45 -2.07 -9.78
CA TRP A 89 15.35 -1.22 -10.55
C TRP A 89 16.81 -1.65 -10.43
N SER A 90 17.28 -1.97 -9.22
CA SER A 90 18.65 -2.49 -9.02
C SER A 90 18.87 -3.83 -9.72
N ALA A 91 17.88 -4.72 -9.76
CA ALA A 91 17.98 -6.00 -10.47
C ALA A 91 18.12 -5.81 -12.00
N VAL A 92 17.38 -4.86 -12.58
CA VAL A 92 17.47 -4.52 -14.00
C VAL A 92 18.85 -3.94 -14.35
N GLN A 93 19.43 -3.10 -13.49
CA GLN A 93 20.77 -2.54 -13.71
C GLN A 93 21.84 -3.63 -13.71
N VAL A 94 21.83 -4.53 -12.73
CA VAL A 94 22.79 -5.65 -12.65
C VAL A 94 22.71 -6.55 -13.89
N ALA A 95 21.51 -6.82 -14.42
CA ALA A 95 21.33 -7.62 -15.63
C ALA A 95 21.80 -6.91 -16.91
N THR A 96 21.87 -5.58 -16.91
CA THR A 96 22.34 -4.79 -18.07
C THR A 96 23.87 -4.71 -18.10
N ASP A 97 24.52 -4.78 -16.93
CA ASP A 97 25.97 -4.66 -16.77
C ASP A 97 26.72 -6.02 -16.84
N ALA A 98 26.01 -7.14 -16.97
CA ALA A 98 26.54 -8.51 -17.05
C ALA A 98 26.62 -9.04 -18.50
#